data_AF-A0A2K1ES51-F1
#
_entry.id   AF-A0A2K1ES51-F1
#
_cell.length_a   1.000
_cell.length_b   1.000
_cell.length_c   1.000
_cell.angle_alpha   90.00
_cell.angle_beta   90.00
_cell.angle_gamma   90.00
#
_symmetry.space_group_name_H-M   'P 1'
#
loop_
_entity.id
_entity.type
_entity.pdbx_description
1 polymer ?
#
loop_
_entity_poly.entity_id
_entity_poly.type
_entity_poly.pdbx_seq_one_letter_code
_entity_poly.pdbx_strand_id
1 'polypeptide(L)'
;MNEAEKRRAFQKIKSLSTKKFYRFMDATNSDAYDMAIKHVTEAMSCDPKISKPTINRVLAKAEEIRTLWDGIKTYTVDEVYKFDGGKSS
;
A
#
# COMPACT_ATOMS: atom_id res chain seq x y z
N MET A 1 10.95 6.28 -13.57
CA MET A 1 11.13 7.72 -13.35
C MET A 1 12.53 8.14 -13.75
N ASN A 2 12.67 9.17 -14.58
CA ASN A 2 13.95 9.82 -14.87
C ASN A 2 14.43 10.69 -13.68
N GLU A 3 15.67 11.19 -13.73
CA GLU A 3 16.26 11.95 -12.62
C GLU A 3 15.50 13.26 -12.31
N ALA A 4 14.98 13.94 -13.33
CA ALA A 4 14.17 15.15 -13.14
C ALA A 4 12.86 14.86 -12.41
N GLU A 5 12.20 13.74 -12.73
CA GLU A 5 10.99 13.28 -12.04
C GLU A 5 11.27 12.88 -10.60
N LYS A 6 12.36 12.14 -10.34
CA LYS A 6 12.76 11.76 -8.97
C LYS A 6 13.00 13.00 -8.13
N ARG A 7 13.72 14.00 -8.66
CA ARG A 7 13.98 15.27 -7.97
C ARG A 7 12.69 16.04 -7.68
N ARG A 8 11.76 16.12 -8.65
CA ARG A 8 10.45 16.78 -8.44
C ARG A 8 9.63 16.10 -7.35
N ALA A 9 9.54 14.77 -7.37
CA ALA A 9 8.83 14.01 -6.35
C ALA A 9 9.44 14.24 -4.96
N PHE A 10 10.78 14.22 -4.86
CA PHE A 10 11.49 14.48 -3.61
C PHE A 10 11.18 15.89 -3.05
N GLN A 11 11.22 16.93 -3.89
CA GLN A 11 10.90 18.29 -3.44
C GLN A 11 9.43 18.42 -3.01
N LYS A 12 8.51 17.76 -3.72
CA LYS A 12 7.09 17.72 -3.34
C LYS A 12 6.93 17.13 -1.94
N ILE A 13 7.54 15.98 -1.66
CA ILE A 13 7.47 15.33 -0.33
C ILE A 13 8.01 16.25 0.77
N LYS A 14 9.15 16.91 0.54
CA LYS A 14 9.73 17.86 1.51
C LYS A 14 8.85 19.07 1.83
N SER A 15 8.00 19.48 0.90
CA SER A 15 7.07 20.60 1.10
C SER A 15 5.80 20.24 1.86
N LEU A 16 5.57 18.95 2.16
CA LEU A 16 4.37 18.51 2.87
C LEU A 16 4.43 18.92 4.34
N SER A 17 3.29 19.33 4.90
CA SER A 17 3.14 19.41 6.35
C SER A 17 3.22 18.00 6.95
N THR A 18 3.57 17.89 8.23
CA THR A 18 3.68 16.59 8.93
C THR A 18 2.43 15.72 8.74
N LYS A 19 1.24 16.29 8.86
CA LYS A 19 -0.03 15.57 8.63
C LYS A 19 -0.16 15.03 7.20
N LYS A 20 0.21 15.84 6.20
CA LYS A 20 0.14 15.43 4.79
C LYS A 20 1.23 14.41 4.45
N PHE A 21 2.40 14.52 5.08
CA PHE A 21 3.49 13.57 4.94
C PHE A 21 3.09 12.17 5.42
N TYR A 22 2.57 12.04 6.65
CA TYR A 22 2.16 10.73 7.15
C TYR A 22 0.99 10.12 6.35
N ARG A 23 0.04 10.94 5.87
CA ARG A 23 -1.00 10.44 4.94
C ARG A 23 -0.43 9.93 3.62
N PHE A 24 0.56 10.60 3.06
CA PHE A 24 1.25 10.14 1.86
C PHE A 24 1.98 8.81 2.11
N MET A 25 2.64 8.68 3.27
CA MET A 25 3.31 7.44 3.65
C MET A 25 2.32 6.29 3.86
N ASP A 26 1.19 6.55 4.51
CA ASP A 26 0.13 5.57 4.71
C ASP A 26 -0.42 5.03 3.38
N ALA A 27 -0.70 5.92 2.43
CA ALA A 27 -1.13 5.52 1.09
C ALA A 27 -0.05 4.70 0.36
N THR A 28 1.21 5.18 0.40
CA THR A 28 2.34 4.49 -0.25
C THR A 28 2.57 3.09 0.35
N ASN A 29 2.45 2.97 1.67
CA ASN A 29 2.59 1.69 2.36
C ASN A 29 1.45 0.76 1.96
N SER A 30 0.20 1.26 1.89
CA SER A 30 -0.94 0.45 1.43
C SER A 30 -0.70 -0.12 0.03
N ASP A 31 -0.27 0.70 -0.93
CA ASP A 31 0.04 0.27 -2.29
C ASP A 31 1.17 -0.78 -2.30
N ALA A 32 2.19 -0.59 -1.46
CA ALA A 32 3.31 -1.53 -1.33
C ALA A 32 2.86 -2.89 -0.79
N TYR A 33 1.95 -2.93 0.20
CA TYR A 33 1.39 -4.20 0.69
C TYR A 33 0.58 -4.89 -0.40
N ASP A 34 -0.25 -4.18 -1.14
CA ASP A 34 -1.09 -4.78 -2.18
C ASP A 34 -0.22 -5.40 -3.29
N MET A 35 0.87 -4.72 -3.67
CA MET A 35 1.87 -5.27 -4.58
C MET A 35 2.63 -6.48 -4.01
N ALA A 36 2.99 -6.44 -2.72
CA ALA A 36 3.65 -7.56 -2.05
C ALA A 36 2.74 -8.79 -2.01
N ILE A 37 1.46 -8.62 -1.66
CA ILE A 37 0.45 -9.68 -1.67
C ILE A 37 0.31 -10.29 -3.05
N LYS A 38 0.24 -9.46 -4.11
CA LYS A 38 0.20 -9.94 -5.49
C LYS A 38 1.42 -10.80 -5.82
N HIS A 39 2.63 -10.30 -5.62
CA HIS A 39 3.85 -11.01 -5.99
C HIS A 39 4.06 -12.30 -5.20
N VAL A 40 3.77 -12.29 -3.89
CA VAL A 40 3.86 -13.48 -3.06
C VAL A 40 2.80 -14.51 -3.46
N THR A 41 1.58 -14.08 -3.80
CA THR A 41 0.53 -14.97 -4.31
C THR A 41 0.93 -15.62 -5.62
N GLU A 42 1.47 -14.84 -6.57
CA GLU A 42 1.96 -15.33 -7.85
C GLU A 42 3.10 -16.34 -7.65
N ALA A 43 4.09 -16.02 -6.82
CA ALA A 43 5.21 -16.90 -6.51
C ALA A 43 4.75 -18.22 -5.87
N MET A 44 3.85 -18.16 -4.88
CA MET A 44 3.30 -19.35 -4.23
C MET A 44 2.47 -20.21 -5.20
N SER A 45 1.75 -19.59 -6.14
CA SER A 45 0.91 -20.31 -7.11
C SER A 45 1.71 -21.06 -8.17
N CYS A 46 2.98 -20.69 -8.39
CA CYS A 46 3.87 -21.38 -9.32
C CYS A 46 4.44 -22.70 -8.76
N ASP A 47 4.45 -22.89 -7.44
CA ASP A 47 4.96 -24.13 -6.83
C ASP A 47 3.81 -25.15 -6.69
N PRO A 48 3.86 -26.28 -7.41
CA PRO A 48 2.80 -27.30 -7.36
C PRO A 48 2.67 -27.98 -5.98
N LYS A 49 3.65 -27.85 -5.09
CA LYS A 49 3.60 -28.37 -3.72
C LYS A 49 2.79 -27.46 -2.79
N ILE A 50 2.56 -26.21 -3.18
CA ILE A 50 1.80 -25.25 -2.37
C ILE A 50 0.34 -25.30 -2.82
N SER A 51 -0.50 -25.87 -1.95
CA SER A 51 -1.94 -25.93 -2.23
C SER A 51 -2.63 -24.58 -2.02
N LYS A 52 -3.71 -24.34 -2.78
CA LYS A 52 -4.54 -23.13 -2.64
C LYS A 52 -5.02 -22.85 -1.19
N PRO A 53 -5.43 -23.85 -0.40
CA PRO A 53 -5.74 -23.62 1.02
C PRO A 53 -4.54 -23.10 1.84
N THR A 54 -3.32 -23.57 1.56
CA THR A 54 -2.11 -23.06 2.22
C THR A 54 -1.86 -21.61 1.84
N ILE A 55 -1.98 -21.25 0.56
CA ILE A 55 -1.87 -19.86 0.08
C ILE A 55 -2.83 -18.96 0.85
N ASN A 56 -4.11 -19.34 0.93
CA ASN A 56 -5.13 -18.56 1.63
C ASN A 56 -4.81 -18.35 3.12
N ARG A 57 -4.27 -19.37 3.81
CA ARG A 57 -3.85 -19.22 5.22
C ARG A 57 -2.69 -18.25 5.37
N VAL A 58 -1.72 -18.30 4.46
CA VAL A 58 -0.58 -17.36 4.46
C VAL A 58 -1.06 -15.94 4.22
N LEU A 59 -1.95 -15.72 3.24
CA LEU A 59 -2.50 -14.39 2.94
C LEU A 59 -3.35 -13.84 4.10
N ALA A 60 -4.15 -14.69 4.76
CA ALA A 60 -4.88 -14.28 5.95
C ALA A 60 -3.95 -13.85 7.09
N LYS A 61 -2.84 -14.56 7.29
CA LYS A 61 -1.83 -14.18 8.29
C LYS A 61 -1.10 -12.88 7.90
N ALA A 62 -0.82 -12.66 6.62
CA ALA A 62 -0.23 -11.42 6.14
C ALA A 62 -1.13 -10.21 6.43
N GLU A 63 -2.45 -10.35 6.24
CA GLU A 63 -3.44 -9.31 6.59
C GLU A 63 -3.47 -9.03 8.10
N GLU A 64 -3.42 -10.08 8.93
CA GLU A 64 -3.34 -9.95 10.38
C GLU A 64 -2.09 -9.19 10.83
N ILE A 65 -0.92 -9.51 10.25
CA ILE A 65 0.34 -8.81 10.56
C ILE A 65 0.23 -7.32 10.18
N ARG A 66 -0.21 -7.03 8.95
CA ARG A 66 -0.40 -5.67 8.46
C ARG A 66 -1.30 -4.84 9.38
N THR A 67 -2.41 -5.42 9.81
CA THR A 67 -3.45 -4.70 10.56
C THR A 67 -3.16 -4.62 12.06
N LEU A 68 -2.71 -5.71 12.68
CA LEU A 68 -2.53 -5.79 14.13
C LEU A 68 -1.13 -5.41 14.60
N TRP A 69 -0.10 -5.70 13.80
CA TRP A 69 1.28 -5.46 14.21
C TRP A 69 1.78 -4.12 13.70
N ASP A 70 1.53 -3.84 12.41
CA ASP A 70 2.00 -2.61 11.78
C ASP A 70 0.98 -1.45 11.91
N GLY A 71 -0.27 -1.75 12.28
CA GLY A 71 -1.34 -0.76 12.43
C GLY A 71 -1.79 -0.12 11.11
N ILE A 72 -1.42 -0.70 9.97
CA ILE A 72 -1.66 -0.16 8.64
C ILE A 72 -2.98 -0.71 8.12
N LYS A 73 -4.02 0.13 8.11
CA LYS A 73 -5.30 -0.23 7.49
C LYS A 73 -5.25 -0.01 5.98
N THR A 74 -6.02 -0.78 5.23
CA THR A 74 -6.26 -0.52 3.82
C THR A 74 -7.06 0.77 3.71
N TYR A 75 -6.46 1.78 3.10
CA TYR A 75 -7.17 3.02 2.78
C TYR A 75 -7.84 2.83 1.43
N THR A 76 -9.16 2.94 1.40
CA THR A 76 -9.88 3.00 0.12
C THR A 76 -9.65 4.36 -0.52
N VAL A 77 -9.61 4.41 -1.85
CA VAL A 77 -9.42 5.64 -2.64
C VAL A 77 -10.40 6.73 -2.17
N ASP A 78 -11.65 6.35 -1.88
CA ASP A 78 -12.68 7.24 -1.35
C ASP A 78 -12.32 7.92 -0.02
N GLU A 79 -11.64 7.23 0.89
CA GLU A 79 -11.24 7.77 2.20
C GLU A 79 -10.11 8.80 2.08
N VAL A 80 -9.28 8.67 1.04
CA VAL A 80 -8.19 9.60 0.74
C VAL A 80 -8.71 10.87 0.07
N TYR A 81 -9.71 10.78 -0.81
CA TYR A 81 -10.24 11.93 -1.57
C TYR A 81 -11.38 12.71 -0.89
N LYS A 82 -12.20 12.09 -0.03
CA LYS A 82 -13.34 12.78 0.64
C LYS A 82 -12.95 13.83 1.68
N PHE A 83 -11.70 13.84 2.15
CA PHE A 83 -11.24 14.76 3.19
C PHE A 83 -10.55 16.03 2.67
N ASP A 84 -10.28 16.14 1.36
CA ASP A 84 -9.50 17.25 0.79
C ASP A 84 -10.37 18.32 0.12
N GLY A 85 -11.66 18.45 0.52
CA GLY A 85 -12.55 19.53 0.07
C GLY A 85 -12.69 19.68 -1.45
N GLY A 86 -12.23 18.68 -2.21
CA GLY A 86 -12.25 18.67 -3.66
C GLY A 86 -13.66 18.35 -4.12
N LYS A 87 -14.34 19.36 -4.65
CA LYS A 87 -15.61 19.20 -5.34
C LYS A 87 -15.49 18.03 -6.33
N SER A 88 -16.39 17.05 -6.18
CA SER A 88 -16.72 16.13 -7.24
C SER A 88 -17.23 16.96 -8.43
N SER A 89 -16.45 16.97 -9.51
CA SER A 89 -16.91 17.33 -10.84
C SER A 89 -17.83 16.23 -11.37
#